data_AF-A0A1I7GQQ3-F1
#
_entry.id   AF-A0A1I7GQQ3-F1
#
_cell.length_a   1.000
_cell.length_b   1.000
_cell.length_c   1.000
_cell.angle_alpha   90.00
_cell.angle_beta   90.00
_cell.angle_gamma   90.00
#
_symmetry.space_group_name_H-M   'P 1'
#
loop_
_entity.id
_entity.type
_entity.pdbx_description
1 polymer ?
#
loop_
_entity_poly.entity_id
_entity_poly.type
_entity_poly.pdbx_seq_one_letter_code
_entity_poly.pdbx_strand_id
1 'polypeptide(L)'
;MQNVMTPKTLTRLGELLYGPRFATSLAEALSDDDHRAQVSHVSAWCAEKRPIPAWVAARARGLATRGQRDLAGRLIELGELLSHPTALHSAPKALRTSRIAHLKRTPPDTDEGGPPEEPIP
;
A
#
# COMPACT_ATOMS: atom_id res chain seq x y z
N MET A 1 -16.02 16.96 31.37
CA MET A 1 -14.57 17.21 31.24
C MET A 1 -14.30 17.72 29.83
N GLN A 2 -13.80 18.94 29.66
CA GLN A 2 -13.40 19.42 28.34
C GLN A 2 -12.15 18.63 27.91
N ASN A 3 -12.24 17.87 26.82
CA ASN A 3 -11.09 17.16 26.23
C ASN A 3 -10.16 18.20 25.59
N VAL A 4 -9.29 18.81 26.41
CA VAL A 4 -8.30 19.77 25.91
C VAL A 4 -7.18 18.98 25.24
N MET A 5 -7.01 19.18 23.93
CA MET A 5 -5.84 18.66 23.21
C MET A 5 -4.59 19.41 23.68
N THR A 6 -3.57 18.68 24.12
CA THR A 6 -2.29 19.28 24.53
C THR A 6 -1.25 19.19 23.40
N PRO A 7 -0.25 20.09 23.36
CA PRO A 7 0.87 20.00 22.42
C PRO A 7 1.56 18.62 22.44
N LYS A 8 1.82 18.08 23.64
CA LYS A 8 2.45 16.76 23.81
C LYS A 8 1.60 15.64 23.23
N THR A 9 0.29 15.66 23.46
CA THR A 9 -0.63 14.66 22.91
C THR A 9 -0.68 14.73 21.39
N LEU A 10 -0.73 15.93 20.82
CA LEU A 10 -0.76 16.11 19.37
C LEU A 10 0.54 15.66 18.70
N THR A 11 1.69 16.02 19.27
CA THR A 11 3.01 15.53 18.83
C THR A 11 3.06 14.02 18.86
N ARG A 12 2.66 13.40 19.98
CA ARG A 12 2.69 11.95 20.13
C ARG A 12 1.78 11.24 19.14
N LEU A 13 0.59 11.78 18.88
CA LEU A 13 -0.32 11.25 17.87
C LEU A 13 0.34 11.28 16.48
N GLY A 14 0.93 12.41 16.11
CA GLY A 14 1.66 12.56 14.84
C GLY A 14 2.77 11.53 14.69
N GLU A 15 3.61 11.39 15.71
CA GLU A 15 4.71 10.41 15.73
C GLU A 15 4.21 8.97 15.57
N LEU A 16 3.13 8.60 16.26
CA LEU A 16 2.59 7.25 16.21
C LEU A 16 1.99 6.90 14.85
N LEU A 17 1.34 7.88 14.18
CA LEU A 17 0.66 7.63 12.91
C LEU A 17 1.58 7.80 11.69
N TYR A 18 2.53 8.72 11.74
CA TYR A 18 3.30 9.16 10.57
C TYR A 18 4.82 9.15 10.79
N GLY A 19 5.30 8.81 11.98
CA GLY A 19 6.72 8.76 12.32
C GLY A 19 7.34 10.12 12.68
N PRO A 20 8.68 10.22 12.75
CA PRO A 20 9.37 11.39 13.32
C PRO A 20 9.20 12.69 12.50
N ARG A 21 8.84 12.58 11.21
CA ARG A 21 8.60 13.73 10.31
C ARG A 21 7.11 13.93 10.02
N PHE A 22 6.28 13.85 11.07
CA PHE A 22 4.81 13.81 10.95
C PHE A 22 4.13 15.12 10.52
N ALA A 23 4.80 16.28 10.65
CA ALA A 23 4.11 17.58 10.59
C ALA A 23 3.32 17.81 9.29
N THR A 24 3.84 17.39 8.15
CA THR A 24 3.16 17.52 6.85
C THR A 24 1.93 16.61 6.78
N SER A 25 2.11 15.31 7.01
CA SER A 25 1.02 14.33 6.96
C SER A 25 -0.07 14.63 7.99
N LEU A 26 0.32 15.10 9.17
CA LEU A 26 -0.63 15.48 10.21
C LEU A 26 -1.41 16.75 9.83
N ALA A 27 -0.78 17.74 9.18
CA ALA A 27 -1.48 18.93 8.71
C ALA A 27 -2.51 18.59 7.63
N GLU A 28 -2.15 17.72 6.69
CA GLU A 28 -3.08 17.21 5.67
C GLU A 28 -4.23 16.45 6.32
N ALA A 29 -3.95 15.52 7.23
CA ALA A 29 -4.96 14.70 7.88
C ALA A 29 -5.90 15.46 8.81
N LEU A 30 -5.44 16.57 9.40
CA LEU A 30 -6.28 17.46 10.22
C LEU A 30 -7.14 18.38 9.37
N SER A 31 -6.80 18.60 8.10
CA SER A 31 -7.56 19.50 7.23
C SER A 31 -8.86 18.85 6.74
N ASP A 32 -9.91 19.65 6.64
CA ASP A 32 -11.20 19.30 6.06
C ASP A 32 -11.74 20.48 5.22
N ASP A 33 -13.00 20.38 4.77
CA ASP A 33 -13.63 21.42 3.95
C ASP A 33 -13.86 22.75 4.69
N ASP A 34 -13.98 22.70 6.03
CA ASP A 34 -14.28 23.85 6.89
C ASP A 34 -13.02 24.46 7.54
N HIS A 35 -11.97 23.65 7.73
CA HIS A 35 -10.77 23.98 8.49
C HIS A 35 -9.53 23.47 7.78
N ARG A 36 -8.56 24.36 7.57
CA ARG A 36 -7.27 24.01 6.97
C ARG A 36 -6.12 24.16 7.95
N ALA A 37 -5.42 23.07 8.23
CA ALA A 37 -4.15 23.09 8.95
C ALA A 37 -2.99 23.19 7.96
N GLN A 38 -2.08 24.12 8.22
CA GLN A 38 -0.79 24.19 7.52
C GLN A 38 0.28 23.52 8.38
N VAL A 39 1.37 23.09 7.73
CA VAL A 39 2.53 22.52 8.44
C VAL A 39 3.06 23.48 9.50
N SER A 40 3.11 24.77 9.19
CA SER A 40 3.51 25.84 10.12
C SER A 40 2.59 25.93 11.35
N HIS A 41 1.28 25.72 11.18
CA HIS A 41 0.32 25.67 12.28
C HIS A 41 0.59 24.48 13.19
N VAL A 42 0.74 23.29 12.61
CA VAL A 42 1.03 22.06 13.36
C VAL A 42 2.34 22.21 14.13
N SER A 43 3.40 22.70 13.50
CA SER A 43 4.68 22.96 14.17
C SER A 43 4.53 23.97 15.32
N ALA A 44 3.75 25.03 15.15
CA ALA A 44 3.51 26.02 16.20
C ALA A 44 2.70 25.45 17.38
N TRP A 45 1.69 24.63 17.11
CA TRP A 45 0.88 23.94 18.11
C TRP A 45 1.72 22.96 18.93
N CYS A 46 2.49 22.09 18.25
CA CYS A 46 3.37 21.11 18.88
C CYS A 46 4.48 21.76 19.72
N ALA A 47 4.99 22.91 19.29
CA ALA A 47 6.01 23.68 20.01
C ALA A 47 5.45 24.61 21.09
N GLU A 48 4.14 24.55 21.39
CA GLU A 48 3.47 25.40 22.38
C GLU A 48 3.59 26.91 22.08
N LYS A 49 3.91 27.27 20.83
CA LYS A 49 4.04 28.66 20.37
C LYS A 49 2.68 29.30 20.07
N ARG A 50 1.64 28.48 19.86
CA ARG A 50 0.27 28.92 19.62
C ARG A 50 -0.72 27.98 20.30
N PRO A 51 -1.87 28.49 20.79
CA PRO A 51 -2.92 27.65 21.33
C PRO A 51 -3.50 26.75 20.25
N ILE A 52 -3.89 25.53 20.66
CA ILE A 52 -4.50 24.55 19.78
C ILE A 52 -6.00 24.87 19.66
N PRO A 53 -6.54 25.07 18.45
CA PRO A 53 -7.97 25.29 18.25
C PRO A 53 -8.80 24.09 18.72
N ALA A 54 -9.99 24.35 19.27
CA ALA A 54 -10.86 23.30 19.79
C ALA A 54 -11.26 22.24 18.75
N TRP A 55 -11.43 22.64 17.48
CA TRP A 55 -11.77 21.71 16.39
C TRP A 55 -10.69 20.64 16.16
N VAL A 56 -9.42 20.95 16.44
CA VAL A 56 -8.30 20.01 16.30
C VAL A 56 -8.48 18.82 17.23
N ALA A 57 -9.03 19.03 18.43
CA ALA A 57 -9.23 17.94 19.40
C ALA A 57 -10.22 16.89 18.87
N ALA A 58 -11.34 17.33 18.28
CA ALA A 58 -12.33 16.43 17.70
C ALA A 58 -11.76 15.67 16.49
N ARG A 59 -11.03 16.37 15.61
CA ARG A 59 -10.41 15.76 14.44
C ARG A 59 -9.31 14.77 14.80
N ALA A 60 -8.40 15.14 15.68
CA ALA A 60 -7.33 14.27 16.15
C ALA A 60 -7.86 13.00 16.84
N ARG A 61 -8.99 13.09 17.56
CA ARG A 61 -9.67 11.89 18.10
C ARG A 61 -10.14 10.97 16.98
N GLY A 62 -10.79 11.52 15.96
CA GLY A 62 -11.19 10.75 14.78
C GLY A 62 -10.01 10.10 14.06
N LEU A 63 -8.91 10.83 13.91
CA LEU A 63 -7.65 10.31 13.34
C LEU A 63 -7.07 9.19 14.19
N ALA A 64 -7.03 9.34 15.52
CA ALA A 64 -6.54 8.30 16.42
C ALA A 64 -7.36 7.00 16.30
N THR A 65 -8.70 7.11 16.28
CA THR A 65 -9.57 5.94 16.12
C THR A 65 -9.38 5.25 14.77
N ARG A 66 -9.31 6.03 13.68
CA ARG A 66 -9.10 5.48 12.34
C ARG A 66 -7.71 4.85 12.21
N GLY A 67 -6.68 5.55 12.66
CA GLY A 67 -5.30 5.06 12.70
C GLY A 67 -5.15 3.78 13.51
N GLN A 68 -5.82 3.65 14.67
CA GLN A 68 -5.81 2.42 15.45
C GLN A 68 -6.43 1.24 14.67
N ARG A 69 -7.56 1.46 13.99
CA ARG A 69 -8.19 0.42 13.16
C ARG A 69 -7.29 0.02 12.00
N ASP A 70 -6.71 0.99 11.30
CA ASP A 70 -5.83 0.73 10.16
C ASP A 70 -4.56 -0.03 10.58
N LEU A 71 -3.97 0.35 11.72
CA LEU A 71 -2.82 -0.37 12.29
C LEU A 71 -3.17 -1.81 12.67
N ALA A 72 -4.34 -2.03 13.30
CA ALA A 72 -4.80 -3.38 13.62
C ALA A 72 -4.99 -4.23 12.35
N GLY A 73 -5.59 -3.66 11.29
CA GLY A 73 -5.72 -4.33 9.99
C GLY A 73 -4.37 -4.72 9.39
N ARG A 74 -3.41 -3.79 9.34
CA ARG A 74 -2.05 -4.07 8.84
C ARG A 74 -1.32 -5.13 9.65
N LEU A 75 -1.53 -5.18 10.97
CA LEU A 75 -0.94 -6.22 11.81
C LEU A 75 -1.53 -7.61 11.53
N ILE A 76 -2.83 -7.69 11.23
CA ILE A 76 -3.48 -8.94 10.80
C ILE A 76 -2.89 -9.39 9.46
N GLU A 77 -2.84 -8.51 8.46
CA GLU A 77 -2.26 -8.79 7.14
C GLU A 77 -0.79 -9.22 7.24
N LEU A 78 0.00 -8.55 8.09
CA LEU A 78 1.38 -8.94 8.36
C LEU A 78 1.46 -10.32 9.04
N GLY A 79 0.56 -10.62 9.96
CA GLY A 79 0.45 -11.94 10.59
C GLY A 79 0.20 -13.04 9.56
N GLU A 80 -0.76 -12.84 8.66
CA GLU A 80 -1.06 -13.77 7.58
C GLU A 80 0.14 -13.99 6.64
N LEU A 81 0.86 -12.90 6.32
CA LEU A 81 2.06 -12.93 5.50
C LEU A 81 3.20 -13.72 6.17
N LEU A 82 3.38 -13.56 7.48
CA LEU A 82 4.40 -14.27 8.26
C LEU A 82 4.03 -15.75 8.47
N SER A 83 2.75 -16.08 8.61
CA SER A 83 2.27 -17.48 8.70
C SER A 83 2.46 -18.26 7.41
N HIS A 84 2.55 -17.58 6.26
CA HIS A 84 2.83 -18.18 4.96
C HIS A 84 4.17 -17.67 4.42
N PRO A 85 5.32 -18.14 4.94
CA PRO A 85 6.64 -17.60 4.61
C PRO A 85 7.00 -17.67 3.11
N THR A 86 6.34 -18.54 2.35
CA THR A 86 6.45 -18.62 0.89
C THR A 86 5.76 -17.47 0.15
N ALA A 87 4.82 -16.74 0.76
CA ALA A 87 4.20 -15.55 0.19
C ALA A 87 5.18 -14.36 0.09
N LEU A 88 6.09 -14.24 1.07
CA LEU A 88 7.21 -13.28 1.01
C LEU A 88 8.22 -13.62 -0.10
N HIS A 89 8.29 -14.89 -0.49
CA HIS A 89 9.26 -15.45 -1.43
C HIS A 89 8.59 -15.99 -2.69
N SER A 90 7.39 -15.50 -3.04
CA SER A 90 6.82 -15.77 -4.36
C SER A 90 7.66 -15.01 -5.39
N ALA A 91 8.84 -15.56 -5.65
CA ALA A 91 9.63 -15.31 -6.83
C ALA A 91 8.66 -15.41 -8.02
N PRO A 92 8.82 -14.58 -9.06
CA PRO A 92 7.99 -14.67 -10.23
C PRO A 92 8.13 -16.09 -10.80
N LYS A 93 7.19 -16.99 -10.47
CA LYS A 93 7.08 -18.30 -11.06
C LYS A 93 6.80 -18.02 -12.51
N ALA A 94 7.83 -18.23 -13.33
CA ALA A 94 7.84 -18.20 -14.78
C ALA A 94 6.48 -18.61 -15.36
N LEU A 95 5.60 -17.62 -15.56
CA LEU A 95 4.33 -17.79 -16.25
C LEU A 95 4.44 -17.10 -17.61
N ARG A 96 5.46 -17.47 -18.38
CA ARG A 96 5.52 -17.03 -19.78
C ARG A 96 6.37 -17.86 -20.74
N THR A 97 6.44 -19.19 -20.59
CA THR A 97 6.99 -20.00 -21.70
C THR A 97 6.48 -21.43 -21.84
N SER A 98 5.29 -21.77 -21.33
CA SER A 98 4.66 -23.05 -21.73
C SER A 98 3.93 -22.98 -23.08
N ARG A 99 4.01 -21.86 -23.81
CA ARG A 99 3.43 -21.73 -25.16
C ARG A 99 4.37 -22.18 -26.29
N ILE A 100 5.63 -22.53 -26.00
CA ILE A 100 6.62 -22.96 -27.01
C ILE A 100 6.86 -24.49 -26.96
N ALA A 101 6.30 -25.21 -25.99
CA ALA A 101 6.46 -26.67 -25.89
C ALA A 101 5.51 -27.49 -26.80
N HIS A 102 4.59 -26.84 -27.53
CA HIS A 102 3.67 -27.54 -28.44
C HIS A 102 4.18 -27.66 -29.89
N LEU A 103 5.43 -27.25 -30.17
CA LEU A 103 5.95 -27.21 -31.55
C LEU A 103 7.11 -28.15 -31.83
N LYS A 104 7.60 -28.92 -30.86
CA LYS A 104 8.73 -29.83 -31.10
C LYS A 104 8.67 -31.09 -30.21
N ARG A 105 7.94 -32.11 -30.68
CA ARG A 105 8.19 -33.57 -30.50
C ARG A 105 6.96 -34.36 -30.98
N THR A 106 6.99 -35.39 -31.85
CA THR A 106 8.01 -36.14 -32.65
C THR A 106 7.21 -37.21 -33.49
N PRO A 107 7.76 -38.27 -34.12
CA PRO A 107 7.97 -38.57 -35.57
C PRO A 107 7.19 -39.87 -35.99
N PRO A 108 7.71 -40.87 -36.76
CA PRO A 108 8.18 -41.00 -38.16
C PRO A 108 7.32 -41.94 -39.07
N ASP A 109 7.62 -41.92 -40.38
CA ASP A 109 7.47 -42.91 -41.48
C ASP A 109 6.35 -43.99 -41.54
N THR A 110 5.59 -43.99 -42.65
CA THR A 110 5.16 -45.08 -43.58
C THR A 110 3.92 -44.59 -44.37
N ASP A 111 3.67 -44.85 -45.66
CA ASP A 111 4.27 -45.68 -46.70
C ASP A 111 3.75 -45.21 -48.09
N GLU A 112 4.50 -45.55 -49.14
CA GLU A 112 4.17 -45.75 -50.56
C GLU A 112 3.05 -44.97 -51.32
N GLY A 113 3.45 -44.42 -52.48
CA GLY A 113 2.56 -44.17 -53.62
C GLY A 113 3.11 -43.17 -54.66
N GLY A 114 3.89 -43.63 -55.64
CA GLY A 114 4.18 -42.85 -56.88
C GLY A 114 3.16 -43.10 -58.00
N PRO A 115 3.41 -42.67 -59.25
CA PRO A 115 3.38 -41.31 -59.82
C PRO A 115 2.26 -41.17 -60.91
N PRO A 116 2.14 -40.04 -61.66
CA PRO A 116 2.88 -39.95 -62.93
C PRO A 116 3.41 -38.55 -63.32
N GLU A 117 4.42 -38.56 -64.19
CA GLU A 117 4.99 -37.44 -64.93
C GLU A 117 3.98 -36.80 -65.90
N GLU A 118 4.07 -35.49 -66.11
CA GLU A 118 3.59 -34.86 -67.36
C GLU A 118 4.61 -33.86 -67.92
N PRO A 119 4.68 -33.72 -69.26
CA PRO A 119 5.84 -33.20 -69.98
C PRO A 119 5.79 -31.69 -70.19
N ILE A 120 6.98 -31.09 -70.27
CA ILE A 120 7.21 -29.67 -70.52
C ILE A 120 7.16 -29.40 -72.05
N PRO A 121 6.40 -28.39 -72.52
CA PRO A 121 6.66 -27.69 -73.77
C PRO A 121 7.51 -26.42 -73.56
#